data_AF-A0A6J1WRF4-F1
#
_entry.id   AF-A0A6J1WRF4-F1
#
_cell.length_a   1.000
_cell.length_b   1.000
_cell.length_c   1.000
_cell.angle_alpha   90.00
_cell.angle_beta   90.00
_cell.angle_gamma   90.00
#
_symmetry.space_group_name_H-M   'P 1'
#
loop_
_entity.id
_entity.type
_entity.pdbx_description
1 polymer ?
#
loop_
_entity_poly.entity_id
_entity_poly.type
_entity_poly.pdbx_seq_one_letter_code
_entity_poly.pdbx_strand_id
1 'polypeptide(L)'
;MDVEEFRVRGKEMVDYICTYMTTLRTRRVTPSVEPGYLRAALPAEAPHHPENWDDVMDDVENKIMPGVTHWQHPRFHAYFPSGNGYPSILGDMLSAGIGCIGFSWVNSILQVTYPPNL
;
A
#
# COMPACT_ATOMS: atom_id res chain seq x y z
N MET A 1 -3.56 -9.31 14.63
CA MET A 1 -3.98 -9.83 13.33
C MET A 1 -3.61 -11.29 13.15
N ASP A 2 -4.63 -12.13 13.09
CA ASP A 2 -4.57 -13.51 12.58
C ASP A 2 -5.11 -13.60 11.15
N VAL A 3 -5.24 -14.81 10.60
CA VAL A 3 -5.70 -15.03 9.20
C VAL A 3 -7.15 -14.61 8.99
N GLU A 4 -8.03 -14.79 9.97
CA GLU A 4 -9.44 -14.41 9.81
C GLU A 4 -9.62 -12.90 9.95
N GLU A 5 -8.88 -12.27 10.86
CA GLU A 5 -8.80 -10.81 10.92
C GLU A 5 -8.22 -10.24 9.61
N PHE A 6 -7.14 -10.83 9.08
CA PHE A 6 -6.57 -10.43 7.79
C PHE A 6 -7.57 -10.55 6.65
N ARG A 7 -8.40 -11.60 6.62
CA ARG A 7 -9.44 -11.78 5.60
C ARG A 7 -10.45 -10.63 5.62
N VAL A 8 -10.82 -10.15 6.80
CA VAL A 8 -11.73 -9.01 6.95
C VAL A 8 -11.03 -7.71 6.55
N ARG A 9 -9.90 -7.38 7.20
CA ARG A 9 -9.17 -6.13 6.98
C ARG A 9 -8.61 -6.01 5.55
N GLY A 10 -8.23 -7.13 4.94
CA GLY A 10 -7.81 -7.19 3.54
C GLY A 10 -8.91 -6.83 2.56
N LYS A 11 -10.16 -7.24 2.82
CA LYS A 11 -11.32 -6.82 1.99
C LYS A 11 -11.62 -5.33 2.19
N GLU A 12 -11.59 -4.85 3.42
CA GLU A 12 -11.75 -3.42 3.73
C GLU A 12 -10.68 -2.57 3.02
N MET A 13 -9.43 -3.04 2.96
CA MET A 13 -8.37 -2.37 2.22
C MET A 13 -8.64 -2.35 0.71
N VAL A 14 -9.15 -3.44 0.14
CA VAL A 14 -9.58 -3.46 -1.28
C VAL A 14 -10.69 -2.45 -1.53
N ASP A 15 -11.70 -2.38 -0.65
CA ASP A 15 -12.79 -1.41 -0.76
C ASP A 15 -12.30 0.04 -0.60
N TYR A 16 -11.33 0.28 0.29
CA TYR A 16 -10.66 1.57 0.44
C TYR A 16 -9.94 1.97 -0.85
N ILE A 17 -9.15 1.08 -1.46
CA ILE A 17 -8.44 1.35 -2.72
C ILE A 17 -9.43 1.66 -3.84
N CYS A 18 -10.50 0.88 -3.98
CA CYS A 18 -11.57 1.12 -4.95
C CYS A 18 -12.20 2.50 -4.74
N THR A 19 -12.51 2.86 -3.50
CA THR A 19 -13.08 4.16 -3.14
C THR A 19 -12.09 5.29 -3.47
N TYR A 20 -10.83 5.15 -3.09
CA TYR A 20 -9.77 6.12 -3.39
C TYR A 20 -9.62 6.34 -4.89
N MET A 21 -9.53 5.28 -5.70
CA MET A 21 -9.37 5.38 -7.16
C MET A 21 -10.59 6.01 -7.84
N THR A 22 -11.82 5.65 -7.41
CA THR A 22 -13.06 6.17 -8.01
C THR A 22 -13.36 7.61 -7.60
N THR A 23 -13.01 7.99 -6.38
CA THR A 23 -13.19 9.35 -5.85
C THR A 23 -12.00 10.25 -6.07
N LEU A 24 -10.89 9.77 -6.65
CA LEU A 24 -9.64 10.51 -6.78
C LEU A 24 -9.80 11.91 -7.37
N ARG A 25 -10.77 12.09 -8.29
CA ARG A 25 -11.11 13.37 -8.94
C ARG A 25 -11.59 14.47 -7.97
N THR A 26 -12.07 14.10 -6.79
CA THR A 26 -12.54 15.04 -5.76
C THR A 26 -11.39 15.51 -4.87
N ARG A 27 -10.25 14.83 -4.89
CA ARG A 27 -9.08 15.16 -4.09
C ARG A 27 -8.23 16.24 -4.77
N ARG A 28 -7.50 17.00 -3.96
CA ARG A 28 -6.57 18.03 -4.46
C ARG A 28 -5.31 17.35 -5.03
N VAL A 29 -4.98 17.63 -6.29
CA VAL A 29 -3.85 16.99 -7.00
C VAL A 29 -2.52 17.06 -6.22
N THR A 30 -2.18 18.26 -5.72
CA THR A 30 -0.98 18.52 -4.93
C THR A 30 -1.34 18.89 -3.49
N PRO A 31 -0.51 18.53 -2.51
CA PRO A 31 -0.79 18.82 -1.11
C PRO A 31 -0.85 20.33 -0.81
N SER A 32 -1.46 20.67 0.32
CA SER A 32 -1.55 22.04 0.86
C SER A 32 -0.95 22.18 2.25
N VAL A 33 -0.04 21.26 2.60
CA VAL A 33 0.63 21.19 3.90
C VAL A 33 2.03 21.77 3.81
N GLU A 34 2.54 22.23 4.95
CA GLU A 34 3.89 22.76 5.07
C GLU A 34 4.92 21.66 5.35
N PRO A 35 6.20 21.84 4.96
CA PRO A 35 7.26 20.93 5.36
C PRO A 35 7.31 20.72 6.88
N GLY A 36 7.37 19.45 7.30
CA GLY A 36 7.40 19.07 8.72
C GLY A 36 6.03 18.85 9.37
N TYR A 37 4.91 19.14 8.70
CA TYR A 37 3.56 18.99 9.28
C TYR A 37 3.33 17.59 9.89
N LEU A 38 3.76 16.53 9.19
CA LEU A 38 3.50 15.16 9.61
C LEU A 38 4.26 14.81 10.89
N ARG A 39 5.49 15.34 11.08
CA ARG A 39 6.27 15.11 12.30
C ARG A 39 5.57 15.72 13.52
N ALA A 40 4.87 16.84 13.35
CA ALA A 40 4.09 17.45 14.42
C ALA A 40 2.76 16.71 14.68
N ALA A 41 2.24 15.98 13.70
CA ALA A 41 0.98 15.24 13.79
C ALA A 41 1.13 13.80 14.34
N LEU A 42 2.36 13.29 14.42
CA LEU A 42 2.66 11.94 14.88
C LEU A 42 3.28 11.94 16.29
N PRO A 43 3.11 10.85 17.06
CA PRO A 43 3.82 10.66 18.33
C PRO A 43 5.34 10.71 18.14
N ALA A 44 6.06 11.12 19.20
CA ALA A 44 7.53 11.22 19.16
C ALA A 44 8.22 9.85 19.16
N GLU A 45 7.54 8.82 19.67
CA GLU A 45 8.06 7.47 19.85
C GLU A 45 7.02 6.45 19.36
N ALA A 46 7.49 5.25 18.98
CA ALA A 46 6.60 4.16 18.57
C ALA A 46 5.76 3.66 19.76
N PRO A 47 4.51 3.21 19.51
CA PRO A 47 3.66 2.72 20.58
C PRO A 47 4.24 1.44 21.20
N HIS A 48 4.19 1.34 22.53
CA HIS A 48 4.62 0.13 23.26
C HIS A 48 3.62 -1.03 23.17
N HIS A 49 2.37 -0.73 22.79
CA HIS A 49 1.29 -1.69 22.66
C HIS A 49 0.66 -1.60 21.27
N PRO A 50 0.05 -2.68 20.77
CA PRO A 50 -0.67 -2.63 19.50
C PRO A 50 -1.79 -1.59 19.53
N GLU A 51 -1.98 -0.92 18.40
CA GLU A 51 -3.11 -0.02 18.15
C GLU A 51 -4.18 -0.73 17.33
N ASN A 52 -5.42 -0.24 17.39
CA ASN A 52 -6.49 -0.83 16.58
C ASN A 52 -6.29 -0.51 15.10
N TRP A 53 -6.67 -1.44 14.24
CA TRP A 53 -6.58 -1.25 12.79
C TRP A 53 -7.37 -0.04 12.30
N ASP A 54 -8.54 0.20 12.87
CA ASP A 54 -9.41 1.32 12.49
C ASP A 54 -8.76 2.67 12.83
N ASP A 55 -8.11 2.78 13.99
CA ASP A 55 -7.35 3.98 14.40
C ASP A 55 -6.19 4.25 13.42
N VAL A 56 -5.52 3.19 12.95
CA VAL A 56 -4.43 3.30 11.95
C VAL A 56 -4.97 3.80 10.61
N MET A 57 -6.12 3.29 10.14
CA MET A 57 -6.72 3.73 8.89
C MET A 57 -7.27 5.15 8.96
N ASP A 58 -7.79 5.57 10.12
CA ASP A 58 -8.18 6.95 10.39
C ASP A 58 -6.95 7.88 10.33
N ASP A 59 -5.81 7.45 10.86
CA ASP A 59 -4.55 8.19 10.75
C ASP A 59 -4.06 8.29 9.30
N VAL A 60 -4.22 7.24 8.49
CA VAL A 60 -3.90 7.29 7.05
C VAL A 60 -4.72 8.38 6.36
N GLU A 61 -6.03 8.42 6.57
CA GLU A 61 -6.89 9.40 5.90
C GLU A 61 -6.70 10.82 6.44
N ASN A 62 -6.53 11.00 7.75
CA ASN A 62 -6.49 12.32 8.36
C ASN A 62 -5.08 12.94 8.43
N LYS A 63 -4.03 12.12 8.54
CA LYS A 63 -2.65 12.61 8.70
C LYS A 63 -1.81 12.40 7.44
N ILE A 64 -1.97 11.29 6.72
CA ILE A 64 -1.14 10.98 5.55
C ILE A 64 -1.71 11.60 4.27
N MET A 65 -2.98 11.33 3.96
CA MET A 65 -3.60 11.75 2.69
C MET A 65 -3.53 13.26 2.41
N PRO A 66 -3.62 14.19 3.38
CA PRO A 66 -3.46 15.63 3.11
C PRO A 66 -2.08 16.02 2.55
N GLY A 67 -1.05 15.21 2.82
CA GLY A 67 0.30 15.40 2.29
C GLY A 67 0.63 14.59 1.04
N VAL A 68 -0.30 13.77 0.53
CA VAL A 68 -0.06 12.95 -0.66
C VAL A 68 -0.23 13.81 -1.91
N THR A 69 0.77 13.76 -2.80
CA THR A 69 0.58 14.16 -4.20
C THR A 69 -0.08 13.01 -4.94
N HIS A 70 -1.27 13.23 -5.48
CA HIS A 70 -2.04 12.18 -6.14
C HIS A 70 -1.61 11.98 -7.59
N TRP A 71 -0.57 11.17 -7.80
CA TRP A 71 0.02 10.89 -9.12
C TRP A 71 -0.97 10.31 -10.14
N GLN A 72 -1.94 9.52 -9.68
CA GLN A 72 -2.96 8.91 -10.54
C GLN A 72 -4.14 9.85 -10.83
N HIS A 73 -4.12 11.08 -10.30
CA HIS A 73 -5.20 12.03 -10.53
C HIS A 73 -5.23 12.44 -12.01
N PRO A 74 -6.39 12.49 -12.68
CA PRO A 74 -6.50 12.82 -14.11
C PRO A 74 -6.13 14.26 -14.50
N ARG A 75 -5.65 15.06 -13.53
CA ARG A 75 -5.17 16.45 -13.71
C ARG A 75 -3.71 16.58 -13.28
N PHE A 76 -3.05 15.47 -12.95
CA PHE A 76 -1.62 15.43 -12.68
C PHE A 76 -0.88 15.30 -14.01
N HIS A 77 -0.20 16.36 -14.41
CA HIS A 77 0.55 16.44 -15.68
C HIS A 77 2.03 16.81 -15.47
N ALA A 78 2.54 16.64 -14.25
CA ALA A 78 3.94 16.85 -13.94
C ALA A 78 4.75 15.56 -14.18
N TYR A 79 6.05 15.71 -14.48
CA TYR A 79 7.00 14.61 -14.65
C TYR A 79 6.56 13.58 -15.72
N PHE A 80 6.60 12.28 -15.38
CA PHE A 80 6.16 11.16 -16.21
C PHE A 80 5.08 10.37 -15.48
N PRO A 81 4.13 9.74 -16.20
CA PRO A 81 3.08 8.96 -15.57
C PRO A 81 3.66 7.76 -14.80
N SER A 82 3.13 7.52 -13.61
CA SER A 82 3.42 6.32 -12.83
C SER A 82 2.49 5.20 -13.29
N GLY A 83 3.04 4.05 -13.68
CA GLY A 83 2.25 2.86 -14.00
C GLY A 83 1.66 2.26 -12.72
N ASN A 84 0.35 2.36 -12.53
CA ASN A 84 -0.34 1.73 -11.41
C ASN A 84 -1.75 1.33 -11.85
N GLY A 85 -1.95 0.03 -12.10
CA GLY A 85 -3.23 -0.53 -12.54
C GLY A 85 -3.68 -1.67 -11.64
N TYR A 86 -4.96 -2.02 -11.67
CA TYR A 86 -5.49 -3.11 -10.83
C TYR A 86 -4.72 -4.44 -10.97
N PRO A 87 -4.26 -4.87 -12.17
CA PRO A 87 -3.44 -6.07 -12.27
C PRO A 87 -2.10 -5.99 -11.52
N SER A 88 -1.45 -4.82 -11.47
CA SER A 88 -0.19 -4.66 -10.72
C SER A 88 -0.43 -4.71 -9.22
N ILE A 89 -1.51 -4.07 -8.73
CA ILE A 89 -1.89 -4.11 -7.31
C ILE A 89 -2.17 -5.56 -6.86
N LEU A 90 -2.89 -6.34 -7.67
CA LEU A 90 -3.14 -7.76 -7.39
C LEU A 90 -1.84 -8.58 -7.41
N GLY A 91 -0.93 -8.27 -8.34
CA GLY A 91 0.39 -8.89 -8.40
C GLY A 91 1.21 -8.63 -7.14
N ASP A 92 1.23 -7.38 -6.65
CA ASP A 92 1.94 -7.00 -5.43
C ASP A 92 1.35 -7.69 -4.19
N MET A 93 0.02 -7.76 -4.08
CA MET A 93 -0.66 -8.48 -3.00
C MET A 93 -0.31 -9.98 -3.00
N LEU A 94 -0.30 -10.62 -4.17
CA LEU A 94 0.09 -12.02 -4.31
C LEU A 94 1.57 -12.22 -3.98
N SER A 95 2.44 -11.33 -4.46
CA SER A 95 3.87 -11.37 -4.18
C SER A 95 4.16 -11.28 -2.67
N ALA A 96 3.47 -10.38 -1.97
CA ALA A 96 3.56 -10.24 -0.52
C ALA A 96 3.08 -11.52 0.22
N GLY A 97 2.02 -12.16 -0.26
CA GLY A 97 1.52 -13.42 0.31
C GLY A 97 2.46 -14.62 0.09
N ILE A 98 3.14 -14.68 -1.05
CA ILE A 98 4.18 -15.69 -1.33
C ILE A 98 5.41 -15.48 -0.43
N GLY A 99 5.83 -14.23 -0.23
CA GLY A 99 6.90 -13.87 0.70
C GLY A 99 8.27 -14.47 0.40
N CYS A 100 8.54 -14.91 -0.84
CA CYS A 100 9.82 -15.53 -1.20
C CYS A 100 10.95 -14.49 -1.36
N ILE A 101 12.15 -14.83 -0.90
CA ILE A 101 13.35 -13.99 -1.09
C ILE A 101 14.23 -14.59 -2.18
N GLY A 102 14.00 -14.17 -3.42
CA GLY A 102 14.62 -14.72 -4.64
C GLY A 102 16.10 -14.37 -4.87
N PHE A 103 16.94 -14.35 -3.84
CA PHE A 103 18.38 -14.06 -3.97
C PHE A 103 19.20 -15.21 -4.56
N SER A 104 18.62 -16.41 -4.60
CA SER A 104 19.19 -17.58 -5.26
C SER A 104 18.09 -18.37 -5.97
N TRP A 105 18.48 -19.18 -6.95
CA TRP A 105 17.57 -20.04 -7.70
C TRP A 105 16.77 -20.98 -6.78
N VAL A 106 17.42 -21.52 -5.74
CA VAL A 106 16.82 -22.41 -4.74
C VAL A 106 15.76 -21.69 -3.89
N ASN A 107 15.87 -20.37 -3.74
CA ASN A 107 14.97 -19.55 -2.94
C ASN A 107 13.88 -18.85 -3.77
N SER A 108 13.73 -19.25 -5.04
CA SER A 108 12.78 -18.65 -5.99
C SER A 108 11.59 -19.56 -6.28
N ILE A 109 10.47 -18.95 -6.69
CA ILE A 109 9.24 -19.67 -7.03
C ILE A 109 9.33 -20.53 -8.30
N LEU A 110 10.43 -20.41 -9.04
CA LEU A 110 10.67 -21.09 -10.31
C LEU A 110 11.37 -22.44 -10.15
N GLN A 111 11.36 -23.04 -8.94
CA GLN A 111 11.86 -24.39 -8.75
C GLN A 111 10.92 -25.43 -9.42
N VAL A 112 10.94 -25.46 -10.75
CA VAL A 112 10.61 -26.64 -11.53
C VAL A 112 11.79 -27.56 -11.32
N THR A 113 11.67 -28.49 -10.37
CA THR A 113 12.67 -29.55 -10.16
C THR A 113 12.85 -30.29 -11.49
N TYR A 114 13.97 -30.08 -12.17
CA TYR A 114 14.52 -31.11 -13.05
C TYR A 114 14.74 -32.35 -12.16
N PRO A 115 14.21 -33.54 -12.52
CA PRO A 115 14.59 -34.74 -11.82
C PRO A 115 16.11 -34.91 -11.97
N PRO A 116 16.87 -35.09 -10.89
CA PRO A 116 18.24 -35.55 -11.01
C PRO A 116 18.17 -36.96 -11.60
N ASN A 117 18.93 -37.19 -12.68
CA ASN A 117 19.14 -38.44 -13.42
C ASN A 117 18.39 -38.56 -14.77
N LEU A 118 18.97 -37.93 -15.79
CA LEU A 118 19.19 -38.53 -17.11
C LEU A 118 20.70 -38.59 -17.34
#